data_AF-A0A1X2H181-F1
#
_entry.id   AF-A0A1X2H181-F1
#
_cell.length_a   1.000
_cell.length_b   1.000
_cell.length_c   1.000
_cell.angle_alpha   90.00
_cell.angle_beta   90.00
_cell.angle_gamma   90.00
#
_symmetry.space_group_name_H-M   'P 1'
#
loop_
_entity.id
_entity.type
_entity.pdbx_description
1 polymer ?
#
loop_
_entity_poly.entity_id
_entity_poly.type
_entity_poly.pdbx_seq_one_letter_code
_entity_poly.pdbx_strand_id
1 'polypeptide(L)'
;QIHGKAATAIRTRFVKLFDAPMKIPDVVTKEFSWFPTPEMVLEKSVEELRSAGLSARKAEYIQGLARMCIDKSIDVTTLDSMSDEDISKLLCSIKGIGQWTVDMYLLFDLGHPDVMPTLDLGVKKGIAYHFEVKDLKKVTQAEMVRLTDHWKPYRSFGAWMMWRILDITAR
;
A
#
# COMPACT_ATOMS: atom_id res chain seq x y z
N GLN A 1 5.98 8.20 0.74
CA GLN A 1 5.61 7.66 -0.58
C GLN A 1 6.89 7.53 -1.43
N ILE A 2 6.99 6.50 -2.28
CA ILE A 2 8.09 6.37 -3.26
C ILE A 2 7.50 6.28 -4.66
N HIS A 3 8.25 6.69 -5.67
CA HIS A 3 7.81 6.60 -7.06
C HIS A 3 7.69 5.14 -7.52
N GLY A 4 6.73 4.81 -8.39
CA GLY A 4 6.43 3.43 -8.82
C GLY A 4 7.66 2.67 -9.35
N LYS A 5 8.47 3.31 -10.22
CA LYS A 5 9.74 2.73 -10.70
C LYS A 5 10.72 2.36 -9.58
N ALA A 6 10.80 3.20 -8.53
CA ALA A 6 11.65 2.92 -7.39
C ALA A 6 11.10 1.76 -6.55
N ALA A 7 9.77 1.68 -6.39
CA ALA A 7 9.11 0.56 -5.72
C ALA A 7 9.38 -0.77 -6.44
N THR A 8 9.23 -0.80 -7.77
CA THR A 8 9.53 -1.99 -8.59
C THR A 8 11.00 -2.41 -8.44
N ALA A 9 11.93 -1.46 -8.45
CA ALA A 9 13.35 -1.75 -8.28
C ALA A 9 13.68 -2.31 -6.89
N ILE A 10 13.08 -1.74 -5.83
CA ILE A 10 13.23 -2.25 -4.45
C ILE A 10 12.63 -3.66 -4.34
N ARG A 11 11.41 -3.88 -4.84
CA ARG A 11 10.77 -5.20 -4.83
C ARG A 11 11.60 -6.25 -5.58
N THR A 12 12.13 -5.90 -6.75
CA THR A 12 13.00 -6.78 -7.53
C THR A 12 14.23 -7.19 -6.74
N ARG A 13 14.96 -6.23 -6.16
CA ARG A 13 16.15 -6.53 -5.36
C ARG A 13 15.78 -7.32 -4.09
N PHE A 14 14.67 -6.99 -3.44
CA PHE A 14 14.20 -7.67 -2.24
C PHE A 14 13.94 -9.15 -2.50
N VAL A 15 13.14 -9.49 -3.52
CA VAL A 15 12.84 -10.88 -3.88
C VAL A 15 14.12 -11.65 -4.23
N LYS A 16 15.08 -11.00 -4.89
CA LYS A 16 16.40 -11.56 -5.23
C LYS A 16 17.33 -11.83 -4.03
N LEU A 17 16.98 -11.40 -2.81
CA LEU A 17 17.73 -11.76 -1.59
C LEU A 17 17.49 -13.19 -1.13
N PHE A 18 16.47 -13.85 -1.67
CA PHE A 18 15.95 -15.13 -1.17
C PHE A 18 16.04 -16.22 -2.24
N ASP A 19 16.25 -17.45 -1.78
CA ASP A 19 16.30 -18.61 -2.65
C ASP A 19 14.88 -19.02 -3.07
N ALA A 20 14.51 -18.66 -4.29
CA ALA A 20 13.23 -19.00 -4.88
C ALA A 20 13.26 -20.42 -5.48
N PRO A 21 12.15 -21.17 -5.42
CA PRO A 21 12.01 -22.47 -6.10
C PRO A 21 11.87 -22.33 -7.63
N MET A 22 12.08 -21.12 -8.17
CA MET A 22 11.91 -20.79 -9.58
C MET A 22 12.88 -19.69 -10.00
N LYS A 23 13.11 -19.55 -11.30
CA LYS A 23 13.93 -18.47 -11.83
C LYS A 23 13.25 -17.11 -11.61
N ILE A 24 13.88 -16.24 -10.84
CA ILE A 24 13.42 -14.86 -10.64
C ILE A 24 13.72 -14.05 -11.91
N PRO A 25 12.74 -13.33 -12.49
CA PRO A 25 12.98 -12.49 -13.67
C PRO A 25 13.89 -11.29 -13.36
N ASP A 26 14.38 -10.62 -14.41
CA ASP A 26 15.22 -9.44 -14.25
C ASP A 26 14.49 -8.29 -13.54
N VAL A 27 13.18 -8.18 -13.81
CA VAL A 27 12.26 -7.23 -13.18
C VAL A 27 11.09 -8.01 -12.60
N VAL A 28 10.86 -7.87 -11.30
CA VAL A 28 9.75 -8.52 -10.60
C VAL A 28 8.54 -7.60 -10.66
N THR A 29 7.57 -7.94 -11.50
CA THR A 29 6.29 -7.22 -11.69
C THR A 29 5.18 -7.87 -10.87
N LYS A 30 4.00 -7.22 -10.77
CA LYS A 30 2.89 -7.72 -9.94
C LYS A 30 2.39 -9.11 -10.36
N GLU A 31 2.64 -9.50 -11.61
CA GLU A 31 2.30 -10.80 -12.19
C GLU A 31 3.23 -11.93 -11.71
N PHE A 32 4.39 -11.61 -11.14
CA PHE A 32 5.29 -12.60 -10.56
C PHE A 32 4.71 -13.15 -9.24
N SER A 33 4.44 -14.45 -9.23
CA SER A 33 3.62 -15.11 -8.21
C SER A 33 4.36 -15.54 -6.95
N TRP A 34 5.69 -15.63 -6.97
CA TRP A 34 6.46 -16.06 -5.80
C TRP A 34 6.93 -14.87 -4.95
N PHE A 35 6.87 -15.04 -3.64
CA PHE A 35 7.34 -14.09 -2.64
C PHE A 35 7.89 -14.84 -1.41
N PRO A 36 8.94 -14.35 -0.73
CA PRO A 36 9.50 -15.01 0.45
C PRO A 36 8.48 -15.11 1.60
N THR A 37 8.54 -16.20 2.36
CA THR A 37 7.70 -16.39 3.55
C THR A 37 8.20 -15.55 4.72
N PRO A 38 7.38 -15.33 5.77
CA PRO A 38 7.83 -14.68 6.99
C PRO A 38 9.10 -15.30 7.58
N GLU A 39 9.23 -16.62 7.58
CA GLU A 39 10.38 -17.35 8.10
C GLU A 39 11.65 -16.99 7.33
N MET A 40 11.59 -17.03 5.99
CA MET A 40 12.70 -16.64 5.13
C MET A 40 13.13 -15.20 5.40
N VAL A 41 12.17 -14.29 5.61
CA VAL A 41 12.45 -12.88 5.93
C VAL A 41 13.21 -12.74 7.26
N LEU A 42 12.92 -13.58 8.26
CA LEU A 42 13.60 -13.55 9.55
C LEU A 42 15.00 -14.17 9.54
N GLU A 43 15.33 -14.98 8.54
CA GLU A 43 16.70 -15.50 8.34
C GLU A 43 17.68 -14.42 7.87
N LYS A 44 17.17 -13.29 7.33
CA LYS A 44 17.98 -12.17 6.86
C LYS A 44 18.19 -11.14 7.97
N SER A 45 19.41 -10.62 8.07
CA SER A 45 19.75 -9.46 8.90
C SER A 45 19.10 -8.17 8.37
N VAL A 46 19.03 -7.14 9.22
CA VAL A 46 18.54 -5.81 8.82
C VAL A 46 19.41 -5.23 7.70
N GLU A 47 20.72 -5.45 7.76
CA GLU A 47 21.71 -5.02 6.76
C GLU A 47 21.49 -5.68 5.40
N GLU A 48 21.23 -6.99 5.37
CA GLU A 48 20.89 -7.71 4.14
C GLU A 48 19.60 -7.15 3.52
N LEU A 49 18.54 -6.96 4.31
CA LEU A 49 17.28 -6.38 3.82
C LEU A 49 17.47 -4.95 3.28
N ARG A 50 18.31 -4.15 3.95
CA ARG A 50 18.65 -2.79 3.49
C ARG A 50 19.35 -2.77 2.13
N SER A 51 20.12 -3.82 1.79
CA SER A 51 20.79 -3.92 0.49
C SER A 51 19.81 -3.89 -0.70
N ALA A 52 18.52 -4.22 -0.48
CA ALA A 52 17.47 -4.07 -1.47
C ALA A 52 17.02 -2.60 -1.72
N GLY A 53 17.53 -1.64 -0.95
CA GLY A 53 17.14 -0.22 -0.99
C GLY A 53 16.06 0.14 0.04
N LEU A 54 15.91 -0.66 1.09
CA LEU A 54 15.08 -0.34 2.25
C LEU A 54 15.85 0.56 3.23
N SER A 55 15.13 1.42 3.98
CA SER A 55 15.71 2.06 5.16
C SER A 55 15.82 1.04 6.31
N ALA A 56 16.67 1.32 7.31
CA ALA A 56 16.81 0.46 8.50
C ALA A 56 15.45 0.24 9.16
N ARG A 57 14.74 1.33 9.43
CA ARG A 57 13.42 1.30 10.04
C ARG A 57 12.40 0.47 9.24
N LYS A 58 12.43 0.53 7.90
CA LYS A 58 11.55 -0.31 7.07
C LYS A 58 11.93 -1.79 7.13
N ALA A 59 13.23 -2.11 7.13
CA ALA A 59 13.70 -3.48 7.29
C ALA A 59 13.29 -4.05 8.67
N GLU A 60 13.46 -3.27 9.75
CA GLU A 60 12.99 -3.62 11.10
C GLU A 60 11.48 -3.86 11.15
N TYR A 61 10.69 -3.01 10.48
CA TYR A 61 9.23 -3.17 10.41
C TYR A 61 8.81 -4.43 9.65
N ILE A 62 9.48 -4.73 8.53
CA ILE A 62 9.23 -5.94 7.75
C ILE A 62 9.54 -7.19 8.60
N GLN A 63 10.67 -7.22 9.31
CA GLN A 63 10.96 -8.31 10.26
C GLN A 63 9.96 -8.36 11.41
N GLY A 64 9.56 -7.21 11.95
CA GLY A 64 8.55 -7.13 13.02
C GLY A 64 7.23 -7.76 12.59
N LEU A 65 6.74 -7.40 11.41
CA LEU A 65 5.53 -7.98 10.82
C LEU A 65 5.70 -9.48 10.58
N ALA A 66 6.85 -9.93 10.06
CA ALA A 66 7.12 -11.35 9.85
C ALA A 66 7.06 -12.16 11.16
N ARG A 67 7.60 -11.63 12.28
CA ARG A 67 7.47 -12.26 13.60
C ARG A 67 6.00 -12.39 14.03
N MET A 68 5.23 -11.31 13.87
CA MET A 68 3.81 -11.29 14.25
C MET A 68 2.96 -12.28 13.45
N CYS A 69 3.33 -12.57 12.21
CA CYS A 69 2.67 -13.61 11.41
C CYS A 69 3.03 -15.02 11.92
N ILE A 70 4.29 -15.26 12.28
CA ILE A 70 4.77 -16.57 12.75
C ILE A 70 4.21 -16.90 14.14
N ASP A 71 4.24 -15.94 15.06
CA ASP A 71 3.74 -16.12 16.43
C ASP A 71 2.20 -16.03 16.51
N LYS A 72 1.54 -15.77 15.38
CA LYS A 72 0.08 -15.62 15.24
C LYS A 72 -0.51 -14.46 16.06
N SER A 73 0.29 -13.46 16.42
CA SER A 73 -0.20 -12.18 16.94
C SER A 73 -1.08 -11.45 15.92
N ILE A 74 -0.86 -11.73 14.63
CA ILE A 74 -1.75 -11.33 13.53
C ILE A 74 -2.08 -12.55 12.70
N ASP A 75 -3.36 -12.80 12.51
CA ASP A 75 -3.85 -13.80 11.55
C ASP A 75 -4.34 -13.10 10.28
N VAL A 76 -3.46 -13.01 9.28
CA VAL A 76 -3.79 -12.38 7.99
C VAL A 76 -4.89 -13.13 7.23
N THR A 77 -5.17 -14.39 7.56
CA THR A 77 -6.20 -15.20 6.87
C THR A 77 -7.62 -14.78 7.27
N THR A 78 -7.75 -14.04 8.37
CA THR A 78 -9.05 -13.54 8.84
C THR A 78 -9.44 -12.19 8.23
N LEU A 79 -8.50 -11.48 7.60
CA LEU A 79 -8.69 -10.11 7.11
C LEU A 79 -9.85 -10.00 6.11
N ASP A 80 -9.99 -10.97 5.19
CA ASP A 80 -11.05 -10.98 4.17
C ASP A 80 -12.48 -11.02 4.77
N SER A 81 -12.61 -11.45 6.02
CA SER A 81 -13.90 -11.55 6.73
C SER A 81 -14.19 -10.36 7.64
N MET A 82 -13.23 -9.46 7.83
CA MET A 82 -13.33 -8.31 8.71
C MET A 82 -13.93 -7.09 7.99
N SER A 83 -14.49 -6.16 8.76
CA SER A 83 -14.89 -4.86 8.20
C SER A 83 -13.67 -3.99 7.88
N ASP A 84 -13.78 -3.08 6.91
CA ASP A 84 -12.71 -2.10 6.58
C ASP A 84 -12.21 -1.32 7.80
N GLU A 85 -13.12 -1.01 8.73
CA GLU A 85 -12.81 -0.30 9.97
C GLU A 85 -11.97 -1.17 10.91
N ASP A 86 -12.32 -2.44 11.06
CA ASP A 86 -11.57 -3.38 11.92
C ASP A 86 -10.21 -3.72 11.32
N ILE A 87 -10.12 -3.91 9.99
CA ILE A 87 -8.85 -4.07 9.27
C ILE A 87 -7.97 -2.85 9.50
N SER A 88 -8.54 -1.64 9.37
CA SER A 88 -7.82 -0.38 9.61
C SER A 88 -7.28 -0.29 11.03
N LYS A 89 -8.10 -0.57 12.05
CA LYS A 89 -7.68 -0.58 13.46
C LYS A 89 -6.56 -1.58 13.71
N LEU A 90 -6.73 -2.81 13.23
CA LEU A 90 -5.75 -3.89 13.42
C LEU A 90 -4.43 -3.55 12.74
N LEU A 91 -4.44 -3.25 11.43
CA LEU A 91 -3.22 -3.04 10.67
C LEU A 91 -2.49 -1.75 11.06
N CYS A 92 -3.21 -0.67 11.42
CA CYS A 92 -2.58 0.56 11.90
C CYS A 92 -1.95 0.44 13.29
N SER A 93 -2.29 -0.61 14.07
CA SER A 93 -1.61 -0.89 15.34
C SER A 93 -0.15 -1.36 15.15
N ILE A 94 0.19 -1.80 13.93
CA ILE A 94 1.49 -2.36 13.58
C ILE A 94 2.46 -1.22 13.26
N LYS A 95 3.60 -1.19 13.95
CA LYS A 95 4.65 -0.20 13.70
C LYS A 95 5.08 -0.23 12.23
N GLY A 96 4.94 0.91 11.56
CA GLY A 96 5.33 1.06 10.16
C GLY A 96 4.20 0.97 9.15
N ILE A 97 3.01 0.55 9.59
CA ILE A 97 1.78 0.58 8.79
C ILE A 97 0.94 1.75 9.29
N GLY A 98 0.49 2.59 8.36
CA GLY A 98 -0.43 3.69 8.66
C GLY A 98 -1.61 3.63 7.72
N GLN A 99 -2.62 4.46 7.97
CA GLN A 99 -3.91 4.38 7.27
C GLN A 99 -3.77 4.43 5.75
N TRP A 100 -2.88 5.27 5.21
CA TRP A 100 -2.63 5.29 3.75
C TRP A 100 -2.21 3.92 3.20
N THR A 101 -1.34 3.19 3.91
CA THR A 101 -0.92 1.84 3.50
C THR A 101 -2.08 0.85 3.57
N VAL A 102 -2.92 0.97 4.61
CA VAL A 102 -4.12 0.13 4.72
C VAL A 102 -5.10 0.42 3.61
N ASP A 103 -5.34 1.69 3.28
CA ASP A 103 -6.22 2.05 2.16
C ASP A 103 -5.72 1.42 0.85
N MET A 104 -4.41 1.46 0.59
CA MET A 104 -3.82 0.80 -0.59
C MET A 104 -4.05 -0.72 -0.58
N TYR A 105 -3.92 -1.36 0.58
CA TYR A 105 -4.16 -2.79 0.76
C TYR A 105 -5.64 -3.15 0.50
N LEU A 106 -6.58 -2.40 1.09
CA LEU A 106 -8.01 -2.57 0.86
C LEU A 106 -8.38 -2.39 -0.63
N LEU A 107 -7.77 -1.38 -1.28
CA LEU A 107 -7.99 -1.06 -2.70
C LEU A 107 -7.48 -2.14 -3.66
N PHE A 108 -6.25 -2.58 -3.48
CA PHE A 108 -5.53 -3.35 -4.50
C PHE A 108 -5.37 -4.83 -4.18
N ASP A 109 -5.26 -5.19 -2.90
CA ASP A 109 -5.08 -6.58 -2.48
C ASP A 109 -6.43 -7.22 -2.14
N LEU A 110 -7.31 -6.52 -1.40
CA LEU A 110 -8.66 -7.03 -1.09
C LEU A 110 -9.74 -6.64 -2.11
N GLY A 111 -9.48 -5.61 -2.94
CA GLY A 111 -10.41 -5.18 -3.97
C GLY A 111 -11.71 -4.57 -3.45
N HIS A 112 -11.70 -3.99 -2.25
CA HIS A 112 -12.89 -3.38 -1.65
C HIS A 112 -13.37 -2.18 -2.49
N PRO A 113 -14.66 -2.11 -2.85
CA PRO A 113 -15.14 -1.13 -3.84
C PRO A 113 -15.32 0.28 -3.25
N ASP A 114 -15.42 0.43 -1.94
CA ASP A 114 -15.84 1.69 -1.30
C ASP A 114 -14.77 2.36 -0.42
N VAL A 115 -13.51 2.33 -0.86
CA VAL A 115 -12.37 2.93 -0.14
C VAL A 115 -12.08 4.32 -0.69
N MET A 116 -11.94 5.31 0.20
CA MET A 116 -11.51 6.66 -0.15
C MET A 116 -10.18 6.99 0.56
N PRO A 117 -9.02 6.90 -0.13
CA PRO A 117 -7.70 7.08 0.49
C PRO A 117 -7.40 8.56 0.74
N THR A 118 -8.01 9.13 1.78
CA THR A 118 -7.99 10.58 2.06
C THR A 118 -6.59 11.14 2.37
N LEU A 119 -5.65 10.26 2.71
CA LEU A 119 -4.24 10.61 2.95
C LEU A 119 -3.39 10.60 1.68
N ASP A 120 -3.92 10.15 0.54
CA ASP A 120 -3.17 10.13 -0.71
C ASP A 120 -3.15 11.52 -1.37
N LEU A 121 -1.94 12.07 -1.55
CA LEU A 121 -1.76 13.38 -2.16
C LEU A 121 -2.19 13.41 -3.63
N GLY A 122 -2.04 12.30 -4.35
CA GLY A 122 -2.49 12.16 -5.73
C GLY A 122 -4.02 12.23 -5.80
N VAL A 123 -4.72 11.44 -4.98
CA VAL A 123 -6.19 11.50 -4.92
C VAL A 123 -6.67 12.89 -4.50
N LYS A 124 -6.06 13.48 -3.47
CA LYS A 124 -6.38 14.84 -3.03
C LYS A 124 -6.23 15.88 -4.15
N LYS A 125 -5.14 15.82 -4.93
CA LYS A 125 -4.92 16.71 -6.09
C LYS A 125 -5.92 16.44 -7.21
N GLY A 126 -6.24 15.18 -7.50
CA GLY A 126 -7.23 14.81 -8.50
C GLY A 126 -8.64 15.30 -8.12
N ILE A 127 -9.03 15.18 -6.84
CA ILE A 127 -10.29 15.75 -6.32
C ILE A 127 -10.29 17.26 -6.48
N ALA A 128 -9.21 17.95 -6.10
CA ALA A 128 -9.10 19.40 -6.26
C ALA A 128 -9.30 19.83 -7.72
N TYR A 129 -8.72 19.07 -8.66
CA TYR A 129 -8.90 19.32 -10.09
C TYR A 129 -10.34 19.04 -10.53
N HIS A 130 -10.88 17.86 -10.21
CA HIS A 130 -12.20 17.40 -10.67
C HIS A 130 -13.34 18.30 -10.18
N PHE A 131 -13.26 18.80 -8.95
CA PHE A 131 -14.25 19.71 -8.36
C PHE A 131 -13.86 21.19 -8.46
N GLU A 132 -12.84 21.53 -9.27
CA GLU A 132 -12.38 22.89 -9.53
C GLU A 132 -12.02 23.70 -8.27
N VAL A 133 -11.54 23.01 -7.22
CA VAL A 133 -11.12 23.63 -5.96
C VAL A 133 -9.70 24.18 -6.10
N LYS A 134 -9.59 25.50 -6.33
CA LYS A 134 -8.30 26.19 -6.56
C LYS A 134 -7.30 26.07 -5.40
N ASP A 135 -7.79 26.08 -4.16
CA ASP A 135 -6.95 25.99 -2.96
C ASP A 135 -6.93 24.57 -2.41
N LEU A 136 -5.82 23.86 -2.63
CA LEU A 136 -5.61 22.49 -2.16
C LEU A 136 -5.71 22.36 -0.63
N LYS A 137 -5.52 23.44 0.14
CA LYS A 137 -5.70 23.43 1.60
C LYS A 137 -7.17 23.22 2.00
N LYS A 138 -8.12 23.64 1.16
CA LYS A 138 -9.56 23.45 1.38
C LYS A 138 -10.00 22.00 1.16
N VAL A 139 -9.25 21.22 0.39
CA VAL A 139 -9.49 19.79 0.19
C VAL A 139 -8.94 19.02 1.39
N THR A 140 -9.60 19.17 2.54
CA THR A 140 -9.33 18.40 3.76
C THR A 140 -9.81 16.96 3.62
N GLN A 141 -9.42 16.05 4.51
CA GLN A 141 -9.92 14.67 4.47
C GLN A 141 -11.45 14.61 4.60
N ALA A 142 -12.02 15.42 5.51
CA ALA A 142 -13.47 15.54 5.66
C ALA A 142 -14.14 16.06 4.38
N GLU A 143 -13.51 17.02 3.72
CA GLU A 143 -14.01 17.56 2.46
C GLU A 143 -13.91 16.54 1.31
N MET A 144 -12.85 15.75 1.24
CA MET A 144 -12.74 14.63 0.29
C MET A 144 -13.89 13.65 0.48
N VAL A 145 -14.20 13.26 1.73
CA VAL A 145 -15.34 12.38 2.04
C VAL A 145 -16.66 13.03 1.62
N ARG A 146 -16.87 14.31 1.95
CA ARG A 146 -18.10 15.05 1.61
C ARG A 146 -18.31 15.15 0.10
N LEU A 147 -17.27 15.54 -0.64
CA LEU A 147 -17.33 15.71 -2.11
C LEU A 147 -17.57 14.38 -2.82
N THR A 148 -17.07 13.28 -2.28
CA THR A 148 -17.12 11.94 -2.91
C THR A 148 -18.21 11.02 -2.35
N ASP A 149 -19.09 11.52 -1.47
CA ASP A 149 -20.14 10.70 -0.85
C ASP A 149 -21.07 10.07 -1.89
N HIS A 150 -21.38 10.82 -2.96
CA HIS A 150 -22.19 10.36 -4.09
C HIS A 150 -21.49 9.31 -4.98
N TRP A 151 -20.22 8.98 -4.74
CA TRP A 151 -19.51 7.91 -5.45
C TRP A 151 -19.73 6.53 -4.81
N LYS A 152 -20.35 6.47 -3.63
CA LYS A 152 -20.70 5.19 -2.99
C LYS A 152 -21.63 4.36 -3.89
N PRO A 153 -21.47 3.03 -3.91
CA PRO A 153 -20.52 2.22 -3.13
C PRO A 153 -19.18 1.98 -3.84
N TYR A 154 -18.79 2.83 -4.80
CA TYR A 154 -17.64 2.64 -5.70
C TYR A 154 -16.57 3.73 -5.55
N ARG A 155 -16.36 4.25 -4.33
CA ARG A 155 -15.35 5.29 -4.06
C ARG A 155 -13.94 4.87 -4.49
N SER A 156 -13.61 3.57 -4.46
CA SER A 156 -12.34 3.04 -4.95
C SER A 156 -12.10 3.32 -6.43
N PHE A 157 -13.15 3.16 -7.25
CA PHE A 157 -13.09 3.47 -8.67
C PHE A 157 -12.90 4.98 -8.90
N GLY A 158 -13.62 5.80 -8.12
CA GLY A 158 -13.45 7.25 -8.14
C GLY A 158 -12.03 7.68 -7.77
N ALA A 159 -11.44 7.11 -6.71
CA ALA A 159 -10.05 7.34 -6.33
C ALA A 159 -9.07 6.97 -7.45
N TRP A 160 -9.31 5.83 -8.12
CA TRP A 160 -8.52 5.42 -9.28
C TRP A 160 -8.58 6.44 -10.43
N MET A 161 -9.76 6.96 -10.73
CA MET A 161 -9.96 8.05 -11.70
C MET A 161 -9.19 9.31 -11.32
N MET A 162 -9.11 9.66 -10.04
CA MET A 162 -8.38 10.86 -9.59
C MET A 162 -6.88 10.76 -9.89
N TRP A 163 -6.27 9.57 -9.74
CA TRP A 163 -4.90 9.35 -10.22
C TRP A 163 -4.80 9.48 -11.74
N ARG A 164 -5.76 8.94 -12.50
CA ARG A 164 -5.78 9.01 -13.97
C ARG A 164 -5.89 10.45 -14.49
N ILE A 165 -6.69 11.30 -13.85
CA ILE A 165 -6.81 12.72 -14.20
C ILE A 165 -5.43 13.39 -14.16
N LEU A 166 -4.68 13.17 -13.08
CA LEU A 166 -3.36 13.80 -12.93
C LEU A 166 -2.36 13.33 -13.98
N ASP A 167 -2.39 12.06 -14.37
CA ASP A 167 -1.54 11.54 -15.45
C ASP A 167 -1.82 12.20 -16.80
N ILE A 168 -3.07 12.58 -17.05
CA ILE A 168 -3.50 13.22 -18.30
C ILE A 168 -3.15 14.71 -18.26
N THR A 169 -3.41 15.38 -17.14
CA THR A 169 -3.24 16.85 -17.00
C THR A 169 -1.80 17.28 -16.72
N ALA A 170 -0.92 16.34 -16.37
CA ALA A 170 0.52 16.59 -16.20
C ALA A 170 1.30 16.55 -17.53
N ARG A 171 0.60 16.33 -18.65
CA ARG A 171 1.13 16.46 -20.02
C ARG A 171 0.80 17.84 -20.57
#